data_AF-A0A521R1N7-F1
#
_entry.id   AF-A0A521R1N7-F1
#
_cell.length_a   1.000
_cell.length_b   1.000
_cell.length_c   1.000
_cell.angle_alpha   90.00
_cell.angle_beta   90.00
_cell.angle_gamma   90.00
#
_symmetry.space_group_name_H-M   'P 1'
#
loop_
_entity.id
_entity.type
_entity.pdbx_description
1 polymer ?
#
loop_
_entity_poly.entity_id
_entity_poly.type
_entity_poly.pdbx_seq_one_letter_code
_entity_poly.pdbx_strand_id
1 'polypeptide(L)'
;MLNRLLSAALTGCLLLLTGSPAFAYYSKDSYEAEVSFTSRVEIAADTPDYILLPSYINRQLLYLAGPLQAAPKKAAAKNDAKVDILGRERDDKTGKLYVRYRYTGTFVLDNGLQDVVKIRLPLNLDEVWDRSTDKCFSWGEKYRMAYFWAPLNKGCPLVDGVDYVTSDGAIVSKRANTANTAPAYERLANANNEIRVVLTFGADEDRNGNLPPEKANTDYNAGNYRDIRKYLLGQGFAGRTVPAAERERDCGNTKSLAASPGHVEEFTRKDGGRTLVVRLFWGVTNIGEDSIAFFCMAKEAAERGSVFLYAGHSRVGLLDLTYMGEQIGAPIRMNKEQYQIYAFFGCSSYSYYNLSYFAAKASPADPEGMRNASIITNGITGSFGSMTDFTTKTLKPIFEWSARGTRTSWQQIMNSYSERFLTGVNGDQ
;
A
#
# COMPACT_ATOMS: atom_id res chain seq x y z
N MET A 1 9.14 15.12 11.26
CA MET A 1 8.78 13.81 10.68
C MET A 1 7.97 12.94 11.65
N LEU A 2 8.44 12.67 12.87
CA LEU A 2 7.69 11.91 13.90
C LEU A 2 6.31 12.53 14.23
N ASN A 3 6.25 13.86 14.41
CA ASN A 3 4.98 14.60 14.61
C ASN A 3 3.99 14.50 13.43
N ARG A 4 4.43 14.06 12.25
CA ARG A 4 3.57 13.98 11.04
C ARG A 4 3.16 12.55 10.68
N LEU A 5 3.97 11.54 11.02
CA LEU A 5 3.48 10.15 11.14
C LEU A 5 2.36 10.07 12.18
N LEU A 6 2.47 10.85 13.26
CA LEU A 6 1.40 11.09 14.22
C LEU A 6 0.19 11.79 13.58
N SER A 7 0.36 12.80 12.72
CA SER A 7 -0.76 13.45 12.02
C SER A 7 -1.52 12.51 11.07
N ALA A 8 -0.85 11.62 10.33
CA ALA A 8 -1.53 10.61 9.52
C ALA A 8 -2.37 9.64 10.38
N ALA A 9 -1.88 9.30 11.58
CA ALA A 9 -2.65 8.52 12.57
C ALA A 9 -3.79 9.33 13.23
N LEU A 10 -3.60 10.65 13.43
CA LEU A 10 -4.57 11.56 14.05
C LEU A 10 -5.71 11.98 13.10
N THR A 11 -5.46 12.06 11.79
CA THR A 11 -6.50 12.44 10.82
C THR A 11 -7.51 11.29 10.59
N GLY A 12 -7.13 10.05 10.93
CA GLY A 12 -8.04 8.91 10.99
C GLY A 12 -8.92 8.85 12.26
N CYS A 13 -8.73 9.75 13.23
CA CYS A 13 -9.37 9.68 14.54
C CYS A 13 -10.71 10.45 14.66
N LEU A 14 -11.29 10.93 13.56
CA LEU A 14 -12.60 11.60 13.56
C LEU A 14 -13.58 10.97 12.54
N LEU A 15 -13.81 9.67 12.65
CA LEU A 15 -15.03 9.04 12.15
C LEU A 15 -15.68 8.24 13.29
N LEU A 16 -16.71 8.85 13.88
CA LEU A 16 -17.59 8.24 14.85
C LEU A 16 -18.30 7.03 14.23
N LEU A 17 -18.11 5.87 14.86
CA LEU A 17 -19.07 4.79 15.09
C LEU A 17 -20.09 4.50 13.96
N THR A 18 -19.66 3.73 12.97
CA THR A 18 -20.43 2.59 12.44
C THR A 18 -19.44 1.44 12.22
N GLY A 19 -19.87 0.17 12.32
CA GLY A 19 -18.97 -0.96 12.04
C GLY A 19 -18.34 -0.79 10.66
N SER A 20 -17.01 -0.93 10.54
CA SER A 20 -16.35 -0.82 9.23
C SER A 20 -17.02 -1.80 8.28
N PRO A 21 -17.63 -1.32 7.18
CA PRO A 21 -18.35 -2.18 6.26
C PRO A 21 -17.38 -3.22 5.69
N ALA A 22 -17.85 -4.46 5.59
CA ALA A 22 -17.08 -5.55 5.04
C ALA A 22 -16.90 -5.31 3.54
N PHE A 23 -15.68 -5.00 3.11
CA PHE A 23 -15.39 -4.82 1.69
C PHE A 23 -15.42 -6.17 0.98
N ALA A 24 -15.96 -6.16 -0.24
CA ALA A 24 -15.75 -7.26 -1.16
C ALA A 24 -14.23 -7.44 -1.35
N TYR A 25 -13.77 -8.68 -1.23
CA TYR A 25 -12.36 -9.04 -1.28
C TYR A 25 -12.18 -10.37 -2.00
N TYR A 26 -11.16 -10.45 -2.85
CA TYR A 26 -10.65 -11.72 -3.36
C TYR A 26 -9.13 -11.77 -3.29
N SER A 27 -8.62 -12.92 -2.84
CA SER A 27 -7.24 -13.34 -3.03
C SER A 27 -7.17 -14.84 -3.32
N LYS A 28 -6.10 -15.26 -3.98
CA LYS A 28 -5.80 -16.67 -4.25
C LYS A 28 -5.37 -17.43 -2.99
N ASP A 29 -4.59 -16.78 -2.13
CA ASP A 29 -3.82 -17.40 -1.05
C ASP A 29 -4.11 -16.82 0.33
N SER A 30 -5.05 -15.88 0.40
CA SER A 30 -5.44 -15.22 1.65
C SER A 30 -6.93 -14.89 1.71
N TYR A 31 -7.38 -14.52 2.91
CA TYR A 31 -8.73 -14.05 3.20
C TYR A 31 -8.70 -12.90 4.22
N GLU A 32 -9.75 -12.08 4.26
CA GLU A 32 -9.90 -11.06 5.31
C GLU A 32 -10.59 -11.64 6.55
N ALA A 33 -10.15 -11.23 7.73
CA ALA A 33 -10.78 -11.62 8.99
C ALA A 33 -10.70 -10.51 10.03
N GLU A 34 -11.65 -10.44 10.93
CA GLU A 34 -11.51 -9.64 12.14
C GLU A 34 -10.68 -10.40 13.16
N VAL A 35 -9.61 -9.77 13.66
CA VAL A 35 -8.72 -10.32 14.68
C VAL A 35 -8.80 -9.44 15.93
N SER A 36 -8.95 -10.08 17.09
CA SER A 36 -8.93 -9.42 18.38
C SER A 36 -7.89 -10.02 19.32
N PHE A 37 -7.14 -9.17 20.00
CA PHE A 37 -6.15 -9.59 21.01
C PHE A 37 -6.07 -8.57 22.14
N THR A 38 -5.56 -9.02 23.29
CA THR A 38 -5.15 -8.12 24.38
C THR A 38 -3.64 -8.00 24.39
N SER A 39 -3.14 -6.80 24.59
CA SER A 39 -1.70 -6.53 24.74
C SER A 39 -1.48 -5.46 25.80
N ARG A 40 -0.22 -5.14 26.03
CA ARG A 40 0.22 -4.09 26.95
C ARG A 40 1.46 -3.38 26.42
N VAL A 41 1.61 -2.11 26.77
CA VAL A 41 2.79 -1.29 26.45
C VAL A 41 3.24 -0.54 27.70
N GLU A 42 4.54 -0.51 27.93
CA GLU A 42 5.18 0.22 29.02
C GLU A 42 4.98 1.73 28.81
N ILE A 43 4.65 2.43 29.90
CA ILE A 43 4.39 3.87 29.91
C ILE A 43 5.16 4.53 31.05
N ALA A 44 5.51 5.81 30.89
CA ALA A 44 6.03 6.62 31.99
C ALA A 44 4.96 6.80 33.08
N ALA A 45 5.38 6.88 34.34
CA ALA A 45 4.47 6.89 35.49
C ALA A 45 3.48 8.08 35.50
N ASP A 46 3.89 9.21 34.94
CA ASP A 46 3.15 10.47 34.84
C ASP A 46 2.40 10.66 33.51
N THR A 47 2.40 9.64 32.64
CA THR A 47 1.74 9.68 31.32
C THR A 47 0.24 9.99 31.47
N PRO A 48 -0.28 11.10 30.88
CA PRO A 48 -1.72 11.38 30.87
C PRO A 48 -2.51 10.41 29.98
N ASP A 49 -3.78 10.16 30.31
CA ASP A 49 -4.63 9.23 29.53
C ASP A 49 -4.79 9.64 28.07
N TYR A 50 -4.90 10.95 27.80
CA TYR A 50 -5.12 11.49 26.46
C TYR A 50 -3.93 11.28 25.50
N ILE A 51 -2.75 10.89 26.00
CA ILE A 51 -1.60 10.53 25.14
C ILE A 51 -1.39 9.02 24.96
N LEU A 52 -2.14 8.17 25.67
CA LEU A 52 -1.94 6.71 25.65
C LEU A 52 -2.15 6.13 24.24
N LEU A 53 -3.33 6.38 23.66
CA LEU A 53 -3.66 5.91 22.32
C LEU A 53 -2.79 6.57 21.23
N PRO A 54 -2.74 7.92 21.11
CA PRO A 54 -2.04 8.55 20.00
C PRO A 54 -0.52 8.36 20.06
N SER A 55 0.09 8.24 21.25
CA SER A 55 1.54 8.12 21.39
C SER A 55 1.98 6.66 21.57
N TYR A 56 1.54 5.98 22.63
CA TYR A 56 2.14 4.68 22.99
C TYR A 56 1.54 3.52 22.20
N ILE A 57 0.22 3.37 22.23
CA ILE A 57 -0.43 2.21 21.60
C ILE A 57 -0.27 2.28 20.09
N ASN A 58 -0.53 3.42 19.45
CA ASN A 58 -0.36 3.56 18.00
C ASN A 58 1.09 3.33 17.56
N ARG A 59 2.11 3.82 18.30
CA ARG A 59 3.51 3.52 17.99
C ARG A 59 3.83 2.03 18.15
N GLN A 60 3.28 1.37 19.17
CA GLN A 60 3.45 -0.07 19.36
C GLN A 60 2.81 -0.85 18.21
N LEU A 61 1.61 -0.50 17.78
CA LEU A 61 0.90 -1.19 16.70
C LEU A 61 1.59 -1.08 15.34
N LEU A 62 2.48 -0.11 15.12
CA LEU A 62 3.36 -0.09 13.94
C LEU A 62 4.24 -1.34 13.85
N TYR A 63 4.57 -1.98 14.98
CA TYR A 63 5.33 -3.22 15.03
C TYR A 63 4.52 -4.44 14.65
N LEU A 64 3.22 -4.34 14.34
CA LEU A 64 2.49 -5.49 13.79
C LEU A 64 3.06 -5.93 12.44
N ALA A 65 3.54 -4.99 11.62
CA ALA A 65 4.01 -5.29 10.26
C ALA A 65 5.14 -6.33 10.24
N GLY A 66 6.19 -6.15 11.03
CA GLY A 66 7.38 -7.01 11.02
C GLY A 66 7.12 -8.48 11.40
N PRO A 67 6.62 -8.77 12.60
CA PRO A 67 6.40 -10.14 13.05
C PRO A 67 5.34 -10.86 12.23
N LEU A 68 4.30 -10.17 11.74
CA LEU A 68 3.28 -10.79 10.91
C LEU A 68 3.81 -11.16 9.52
N GLN A 69 4.71 -10.36 8.92
CA GLN A 69 5.33 -10.71 7.63
C GLN A 69 6.44 -11.76 7.77
N ALA A 70 7.15 -11.77 8.90
CA ALA A 70 8.24 -12.72 9.18
C ALA A 70 7.74 -14.09 9.67
N ALA A 71 6.47 -14.21 10.06
CA ALA A 71 5.89 -15.47 10.50
C ALA A 71 5.86 -16.51 9.37
N PRO A 72 5.97 -17.83 9.69
CA PRO A 72 5.86 -18.89 8.69
C PRO A 72 4.53 -18.86 7.92
N LYS A 73 3.47 -18.46 8.63
CA LYS A 73 2.15 -18.17 8.07
C LYS A 73 1.91 -16.68 8.22
N LYS A 74 1.83 -16.00 7.09
CA LYS A 74 1.92 -14.55 7.02
C LYS A 74 0.56 -13.90 7.23
N ALA A 75 0.59 -12.68 7.73
CA ALA A 75 -0.59 -11.86 7.90
C ALA A 75 -0.25 -10.38 7.73
N ALA A 76 -1.28 -9.55 7.57
CA ALA A 76 -1.16 -8.11 7.47
C ALA A 76 -2.34 -7.45 8.17
N ALA A 77 -2.08 -6.55 9.10
CA ALA A 77 -3.13 -5.76 9.74
C ALA A 77 -3.53 -4.58 8.84
N LYS A 78 -4.83 -4.33 8.72
CA LYS A 78 -5.38 -3.12 8.11
C LYS A 78 -5.31 -1.97 9.13
N ASN A 79 -5.19 -0.74 8.65
CA ASN A 79 -5.21 0.45 9.51
C ASN A 79 -6.66 0.87 9.90
N ASP A 80 -7.48 -0.07 10.36
CA ASP A 80 -8.85 0.14 10.86
C ASP A 80 -9.00 -0.26 12.35
N ALA A 81 -7.88 -0.27 13.07
CA ALA A 81 -7.81 -0.69 14.46
C ALA A 81 -8.79 0.07 15.36
N LYS A 82 -9.57 -0.69 16.13
CA LYS A 82 -10.30 -0.22 17.31
C LYS A 82 -9.53 -0.65 18.56
N VAL A 83 -9.33 0.29 19.47
CA VAL A 83 -8.54 0.07 20.68
C VAL A 83 -9.36 0.46 21.90
N ASP A 84 -9.62 -0.51 22.78
CA ASP A 84 -10.24 -0.28 24.08
C ASP A 84 -9.16 -0.30 25.16
N ILE A 85 -9.02 0.78 25.93
CA ILE A 85 -8.11 0.81 27.08
C ILE A 85 -8.75 0.02 28.22
N LEU A 86 -8.08 -1.03 28.68
CA LEU A 86 -8.56 -1.92 29.74
C LEU A 86 -8.12 -1.47 31.14
N GLY A 87 -7.09 -0.64 31.23
CA GLY A 87 -6.59 -0.07 32.47
C GLY A 87 -5.08 -0.01 32.53
N ARG A 88 -4.56 0.44 33.68
CA ARG A 88 -3.13 0.48 33.97
C ARG A 88 -2.78 -0.63 34.95
N GLU A 89 -1.64 -1.27 34.75
CA GLU A 89 -1.10 -2.28 35.67
C GLU A 89 0.36 -1.98 36.00
N ARG A 90 0.76 -2.24 37.23
CA ARG A 90 2.18 -2.23 37.62
C ARG A 90 2.64 -3.67 37.72
N ASP A 91 3.76 -3.97 37.09
CA ASP A 91 4.39 -5.28 37.22
C ASP A 91 5.05 -5.39 38.60
N ASP A 92 4.62 -6.37 39.41
CA ASP A 92 5.06 -6.50 40.80
C ASP A 92 6.56 -6.79 40.94
N LYS A 93 7.21 -7.33 39.90
CA LYS A 93 8.63 -7.73 39.94
C LYS A 93 9.54 -6.59 39.51
N THR A 94 9.18 -5.91 38.43
CA THR A 94 10.02 -4.87 37.81
C THR A 94 9.61 -3.47 38.24
N GLY A 95 8.43 -3.31 38.83
CA GLY A 95 7.85 -2.01 39.15
C GLY A 95 7.44 -1.19 37.93
N LYS A 96 7.63 -1.71 36.71
CA LYS A 96 7.28 -1.02 35.46
C LYS A 96 5.77 -0.85 35.34
N LEU A 97 5.33 0.28 34.80
CA LEU A 97 3.92 0.59 34.58
C LEU A 97 3.54 0.31 33.15
N TYR A 98 2.44 -0.39 32.94
CA TYR A 98 1.90 -0.73 31.64
C TYR A 98 0.47 -0.21 31.50
N VAL A 99 0.11 0.17 30.28
CA VAL A 99 -1.30 0.27 29.87
C VAL A 99 -1.69 -1.00 29.15
N ARG A 100 -2.79 -1.63 29.58
CA ARG A 100 -3.41 -2.77 28.91
C ARG A 100 -4.49 -2.27 27.97
N TYR A 101 -4.58 -2.90 26.81
CA TYR A 101 -5.60 -2.58 25.83
C TYR A 101 -6.06 -3.81 25.06
N ARG A 102 -7.29 -3.74 24.54
CA ARG A 102 -7.82 -4.68 23.57
C ARG A 102 -7.75 -4.04 22.19
N TYR A 103 -7.16 -4.76 21.24
CA TYR A 103 -7.20 -4.43 19.83
C TYR A 103 -8.30 -5.25 19.16
N THR A 104 -9.02 -4.64 18.22
CA THR A 104 -9.86 -5.33 17.24
C THR A 104 -9.69 -4.65 15.88
N GLY A 105 -9.43 -5.41 14.82
CA GLY A 105 -9.23 -4.84 13.49
C GLY A 105 -9.23 -5.89 12.39
N THR A 106 -9.27 -5.45 11.13
CA THR A 106 -9.27 -6.35 9.97
C THR A 106 -7.85 -6.77 9.63
N PHE A 107 -7.64 -8.06 9.42
CA PHE A 107 -6.38 -8.63 8.95
C PHE A 107 -6.61 -9.34 7.61
N VAL A 108 -5.62 -9.28 6.72
CA VAL A 108 -5.45 -10.27 5.66
C VAL A 108 -4.59 -11.41 6.22
N LEU A 109 -5.07 -12.64 6.11
CA LEU A 109 -4.46 -13.84 6.67
C LEU A 109 -4.14 -14.85 5.56
N ASP A 110 -2.96 -15.46 5.60
CA ASP A 110 -2.64 -16.67 4.81
C ASP A 110 -3.74 -17.73 5.01
N ASN A 111 -4.16 -18.41 3.95
CA ASN A 111 -5.19 -19.45 4.01
C ASN A 111 -4.85 -20.61 4.97
N GLY A 112 -3.59 -20.77 5.38
CA GLY A 112 -3.18 -21.73 6.41
C GLY A 112 -3.40 -21.27 7.85
N LEU A 113 -3.70 -19.99 8.11
CA LEU A 113 -4.11 -19.51 9.43
C LEU A 113 -5.59 -19.75 9.58
N GLN A 114 -6.02 -20.57 10.54
CA GLN A 114 -7.43 -20.91 10.72
C GLN A 114 -7.99 -20.60 12.11
N ASP A 115 -7.13 -20.55 13.14
CA ASP A 115 -7.58 -20.45 14.53
C ASP A 115 -7.05 -19.19 15.23
N VAL A 116 -5.73 -19.09 15.36
CA VAL A 116 -5.06 -18.06 16.16
C VAL A 116 -3.92 -17.42 15.37
N VAL A 117 -3.84 -16.10 15.44
CA VAL A 117 -2.70 -15.32 14.93
C VAL A 117 -1.78 -14.98 16.10
N LYS A 118 -0.49 -15.36 16.03
CA LYS A 118 0.48 -15.02 17.08
C LYS A 118 0.94 -13.58 16.91
N ILE A 119 0.47 -12.70 17.79
CA ILE A 119 0.79 -11.27 17.80
C ILE A 119 2.01 -11.04 18.68
N ARG A 120 3.01 -10.34 18.16
CA ARG A 120 4.24 -10.01 18.91
C ARG A 120 4.43 -8.52 18.89
N LEU A 121 4.53 -7.90 20.05
CA LEU A 121 4.64 -6.45 20.18
C LEU A 121 5.67 -6.10 21.26
N PRO A 122 6.53 -5.09 21.01
CA PRO A 122 7.55 -4.70 21.97
C PRO A 122 6.90 -4.11 23.22
N LEU A 123 7.38 -4.48 24.40
CA LEU A 123 6.84 -3.97 25.67
C LEU A 123 7.26 -2.52 25.89
N ASN A 124 8.53 -2.19 25.63
CA ASN A 124 9.09 -0.85 25.78
C ASN A 124 9.54 -0.31 24.41
N LEU A 125 8.94 0.80 23.97
CA LEU A 125 9.18 1.37 22.64
C LEU A 125 10.50 2.12 22.50
N ASP A 126 11.11 2.50 23.62
CA ASP A 126 12.36 3.25 23.63
C ASP A 126 13.55 2.28 23.79
N GLU A 127 13.42 1.26 24.65
CA GLU A 127 14.46 0.24 24.87
C GLU A 127 14.54 -0.84 23.77
N VAL A 128 13.42 -1.17 23.09
CA VAL A 128 13.42 -2.24 22.07
C VAL A 128 14.45 -1.99 20.97
N TRP A 129 14.70 -0.72 20.64
CA TRP A 129 15.72 -0.35 19.66
C TRP A 129 17.12 -0.72 20.15
N ASP A 130 17.49 -0.29 21.36
CA ASP A 130 18.82 -0.51 21.90
C ASP A 130 19.12 -2.00 22.14
N ARG A 131 18.07 -2.78 22.42
CA ARG A 131 18.18 -4.24 22.60
C ARG A 131 18.10 -5.03 21.29
N SER A 132 17.65 -4.43 20.20
CA SER A 132 17.60 -5.09 18.90
C SER A 132 18.96 -5.05 18.22
N THR A 133 19.35 -6.17 17.60
CA THR A 133 20.55 -6.25 16.73
C THR A 133 20.14 -6.33 15.26
N ASP A 134 21.14 -6.33 14.37
CA ASP A 134 20.97 -6.63 12.93
C ASP A 134 20.36 -8.01 12.65
N LYS A 135 20.24 -8.88 13.66
CA LYS A 135 19.53 -10.16 13.57
C LYS A 135 18.03 -10.01 13.80
N CYS A 136 17.60 -9.00 14.55
CA CYS A 136 16.20 -8.77 14.91
C CYS A 136 15.41 -8.07 13.80
N PHE A 137 16.05 -7.54 12.77
CA PHE A 137 15.37 -6.93 11.63
C PHE A 137 16.26 -6.99 10.40
N SER A 138 15.66 -7.18 9.25
CA SER A 138 16.36 -7.11 7.98
C SER A 138 16.36 -5.67 7.47
N TRP A 139 17.53 -5.11 7.13
CA TRP A 139 17.73 -3.79 6.51
C TRP A 139 17.63 -2.59 7.45
N GLY A 140 18.66 -1.73 7.37
CA GLY A 140 18.97 -0.69 8.36
C GLY A 140 18.09 0.57 8.38
N GLU A 141 18.44 1.40 9.35
CA GLU A 141 17.82 2.62 9.89
C GLU A 141 16.69 2.44 10.92
N LYS A 142 16.80 3.18 12.04
CA LYS A 142 15.90 3.14 13.21
C LYS A 142 14.42 3.27 12.85
N TYR A 143 14.12 4.06 11.83
CA TYR A 143 12.75 4.34 11.42
C TYR A 143 12.09 3.18 10.66
N ARG A 144 12.86 2.21 10.13
CA ARG A 144 12.30 1.03 9.43
C ARG A 144 12.17 -0.18 10.34
N MET A 145 12.70 -0.11 11.57
CA MET A 145 12.74 -1.27 12.46
C MET A 145 11.36 -1.87 12.65
N ALA A 146 10.35 -1.09 13.05
CA ALA A 146 8.99 -1.60 13.29
C ALA A 146 8.43 -2.40 12.09
N TYR A 147 8.76 -1.95 10.88
CA TYR A 147 8.32 -2.63 9.67
C TYR A 147 9.02 -3.97 9.46
N PHE A 148 10.32 -4.09 9.72
CA PHE A 148 11.08 -5.34 9.52
C PHE A 148 11.42 -6.11 10.81
N TRP A 149 10.85 -5.71 11.94
CA TRP A 149 11.15 -6.27 13.24
C TRP A 149 10.66 -7.71 13.35
N ALA A 150 11.57 -8.62 13.60
CA ALA A 150 11.37 -10.05 13.63
C ALA A 150 12.09 -10.61 14.87
N PRO A 151 11.46 -10.55 16.05
CA PRO A 151 12.09 -10.91 17.32
C PRO A 151 12.43 -12.41 17.42
N LEU A 152 11.87 -13.25 16.55
CA LEU A 152 12.14 -14.68 16.48
C LEU A 152 13.24 -15.07 15.50
N ASN A 153 13.84 -14.10 14.80
CA ASN A 153 14.95 -14.40 13.91
C ASN A 153 16.11 -15.01 14.69
N LYS A 154 16.76 -16.02 14.09
CA LYS A 154 17.91 -16.69 14.70
C LYS A 154 19.01 -15.68 15.04
N GLY A 155 19.40 -15.65 16.31
CA GLY A 155 20.44 -14.77 16.83
C GLY A 155 19.95 -13.38 17.28
N CYS A 156 18.65 -13.10 17.20
CA CYS A 156 18.06 -11.93 17.86
C CYS A 156 18.08 -12.13 19.39
N PRO A 157 18.63 -11.20 20.20
CA PRO A 157 18.74 -11.37 21.65
C PRO A 157 17.46 -11.00 22.43
N LEU A 158 16.37 -10.64 21.75
CA LEU A 158 15.12 -10.26 22.40
C LEU A 158 14.42 -11.47 23.02
N VAL A 159 13.84 -11.28 24.19
CA VAL A 159 13.22 -12.34 25.00
C VAL A 159 11.74 -12.05 25.22
N ASP A 160 10.89 -13.05 24.98
CA ASP A 160 9.45 -12.96 25.27
C ASP A 160 9.19 -12.76 26.77
N GLY A 161 8.25 -11.89 27.11
CA GLY A 161 7.94 -11.47 28.46
C GLY A 161 8.91 -10.43 29.05
N VAL A 162 10.02 -10.13 28.37
CA VAL A 162 11.00 -9.12 28.81
C VAL A 162 11.06 -7.95 27.81
N ASP A 163 11.33 -8.25 26.55
CA ASP A 163 11.46 -7.26 25.47
C ASP A 163 10.17 -7.03 24.71
N TYR A 164 9.42 -8.10 24.55
CA TYR A 164 8.17 -8.13 23.82
C TYR A 164 7.20 -9.08 24.50
N VAL A 165 5.93 -9.00 24.10
CA VAL A 165 4.89 -9.93 24.52
C VAL A 165 4.36 -10.67 23.31
N THR A 166 4.22 -11.99 23.43
CA THR A 166 3.39 -12.79 22.52
C THR A 166 1.96 -12.89 23.05
N SER A 167 1.00 -12.42 22.26
CA SER A 167 -0.43 -12.57 22.52
C SER A 167 -1.09 -13.44 21.45
N ASP A 168 -2.13 -14.17 21.87
CA ASP A 168 -2.99 -14.91 20.95
C ASP A 168 -4.08 -14.00 20.41
N GLY A 169 -4.04 -13.75 19.10
CA GLY A 169 -5.09 -13.06 18.36
C GLY A 169 -6.16 -14.04 17.92
N ALA A 170 -7.34 -13.91 18.51
CA ALA A 170 -8.51 -14.68 18.14
C ALA A 170 -9.06 -14.18 16.80
N ILE A 171 -9.33 -15.11 15.88
CA ILE A 171 -10.06 -14.83 14.65
C ILE A 171 -11.55 -14.78 15.00
N VAL A 172 -12.09 -13.57 15.12
CA VAL A 172 -13.47 -13.32 15.58
C VAL A 172 -14.47 -13.62 14.47
N SER A 173 -14.16 -13.22 13.24
CA SER A 173 -14.99 -13.50 12.08
C SER A 173 -14.13 -13.63 10.82
N LYS A 174 -14.42 -14.65 10.00
CA LYS A 174 -13.80 -14.84 8.70
C LYS A 174 -14.69 -14.26 7.62
N ARG A 175 -14.12 -13.53 6.67
CA ARG A 175 -14.82 -13.07 5.47
C ARG A 175 -14.54 -14.03 4.34
N ALA A 176 -15.59 -14.53 3.71
CA ALA A 176 -15.45 -15.34 2.52
C ALA A 176 -14.96 -14.46 1.37
N ASN A 177 -14.01 -14.98 0.59
CA ASN A 177 -13.63 -14.34 -0.65
C ASN A 177 -14.83 -14.32 -1.62
N THR A 178 -14.96 -13.25 -2.39
CA THR A 178 -15.99 -13.14 -3.42
C THR A 178 -15.83 -14.23 -4.49
N ALA A 179 -16.95 -14.56 -5.14
CA ALA A 179 -16.97 -15.48 -6.26
C ALA A 179 -17.48 -14.77 -7.51
N ASN A 180 -16.80 -15.01 -8.65
CA ASN A 180 -17.23 -14.57 -9.99
C ASN A 180 -17.43 -13.06 -10.15
N THR A 181 -16.48 -12.27 -9.64
CA THR A 181 -16.45 -10.81 -9.80
C THR A 181 -15.51 -10.41 -10.93
N ALA A 182 -15.69 -9.24 -11.53
CA ALA A 182 -14.84 -8.78 -12.64
C ALA A 182 -14.62 -7.27 -12.57
N PRO A 183 -13.54 -6.75 -13.20
CA PRO A 183 -13.44 -5.32 -13.45
C PRO A 183 -14.69 -4.81 -14.15
N ALA A 184 -15.19 -3.63 -13.77
CA ALA A 184 -16.25 -2.95 -14.49
C ALA A 184 -15.72 -2.35 -15.81
N TYR A 185 -15.34 -3.23 -16.74
CA TYR A 185 -14.59 -2.89 -17.95
C TYR A 185 -15.22 -1.76 -18.76
N GLU A 186 -16.54 -1.80 -18.94
CA GLU A 186 -17.31 -0.80 -19.70
C GLU A 186 -17.21 0.60 -19.10
N ARG A 187 -16.85 0.70 -17.81
CA ARG A 187 -16.73 1.95 -17.06
C ARG A 187 -15.28 2.42 -16.91
N LEU A 188 -14.30 1.66 -17.41
CA LEU A 188 -12.89 2.07 -17.44
C LEU A 188 -12.66 3.22 -18.41
N ALA A 189 -13.35 3.21 -19.55
CA ALA A 189 -13.22 4.25 -20.55
C ALA A 189 -13.93 5.53 -20.10
N ASN A 190 -13.31 6.68 -20.34
CA ASN A 190 -13.94 7.97 -20.10
C ASN A 190 -14.96 8.31 -21.20
N ALA A 191 -15.58 9.49 -21.13
CA ALA A 191 -16.57 9.96 -22.09
C ALA A 191 -16.07 10.02 -23.55
N ASN A 192 -14.75 10.07 -23.77
CA ASN A 192 -14.11 10.08 -25.09
C ASN A 192 -13.70 8.68 -25.57
N ASN A 193 -14.16 7.61 -24.90
CA ASN A 193 -13.72 6.23 -25.12
C ASN A 193 -12.21 6.00 -24.90
N GLU A 194 -11.56 6.85 -24.11
CA GLU A 194 -10.14 6.67 -23.74
C GLU A 194 -10.03 5.86 -22.44
N ILE A 195 -9.17 4.84 -22.46
CA ILE A 195 -8.70 4.16 -21.25
C ILE A 195 -7.27 4.61 -20.99
N ARG A 196 -7.07 5.33 -19.89
CA ARG A 196 -5.77 5.89 -19.52
C ARG A 196 -5.13 5.08 -18.41
N VAL A 197 -3.93 4.59 -18.65
CA VAL A 197 -3.15 3.78 -17.71
C VAL A 197 -1.91 4.59 -17.33
N VAL A 198 -1.65 4.74 -16.03
CA VAL A 198 -0.44 5.37 -15.52
C VAL A 198 0.35 4.32 -14.75
N LEU A 199 1.55 4.01 -15.24
CA LEU A 199 2.47 3.06 -14.65
C LEU A 199 3.68 3.81 -14.12
N THR A 200 4.02 3.62 -12.85
CA THR A 200 5.13 4.33 -12.21
C THR A 200 6.17 3.34 -11.69
N PHE A 201 7.40 3.48 -12.17
CA PHE A 201 8.55 2.68 -11.78
C PHE A 201 9.54 3.58 -11.02
N GLY A 202 9.54 3.45 -9.70
CA GLY A 202 10.49 4.12 -8.83
C GLY A 202 11.82 3.39 -8.76
N ALA A 203 12.93 4.12 -8.79
CA ALA A 203 14.25 3.51 -8.62
C ALA A 203 14.36 2.76 -7.28
N ASP A 204 15.06 1.62 -7.30
CA ASP A 204 15.43 0.90 -6.07
C ASP A 204 16.44 1.71 -5.26
N GLU A 205 17.42 2.28 -5.94
CA GLU A 205 18.32 3.29 -5.39
C GLU A 205 18.00 4.67 -5.96
N ASP A 206 17.57 5.62 -5.12
CA ASP A 206 17.12 6.95 -5.57
C ASP A 206 18.11 7.68 -6.47
N ARG A 207 19.42 7.51 -6.24
CA ARG A 207 20.49 8.09 -7.09
C ARG A 207 20.39 7.66 -8.55
N ASN A 208 19.89 6.46 -8.82
CA ASN A 208 19.72 5.92 -10.17
C ASN A 208 18.43 6.42 -10.83
N GLY A 209 17.48 6.93 -10.05
CA GLY A 209 16.22 7.51 -10.56
C GLY A 209 16.42 8.81 -11.34
N ASN A 210 17.56 9.48 -11.14
CA ASN A 210 17.95 10.67 -11.92
C ASN A 210 18.61 10.32 -13.26
N LEU A 211 18.96 9.05 -13.47
CA LEU A 211 19.52 8.56 -14.73
C LEU A 211 18.41 7.99 -15.61
N PRO A 212 18.52 8.09 -16.96
CA PRO A 212 17.57 7.44 -17.87
C PRO A 212 17.45 5.93 -17.60
N PRO A 213 16.30 5.29 -17.88
CA PRO A 213 16.08 3.87 -17.62
C PRO A 213 16.75 2.93 -18.65
N GLU A 214 17.64 3.46 -19.49
CA GLU A 214 18.30 2.71 -20.56
C GLU A 214 19.27 1.67 -20.03
N LYS A 215 19.80 0.80 -20.90
CA LYS A 215 20.62 -0.38 -20.53
C LYS A 215 21.81 -0.08 -19.60
N ALA A 216 22.37 1.13 -19.65
CA ALA A 216 23.46 1.54 -18.77
C ALA A 216 23.02 1.70 -17.30
N ASN A 217 21.72 1.91 -17.05
CA ASN A 217 21.14 1.95 -15.73
C ASN A 217 20.88 0.52 -15.22
N THR A 218 21.67 0.13 -14.23
CA THR A 218 21.68 -1.21 -13.62
C THR A 218 20.72 -1.34 -12.44
N ASP A 219 19.96 -0.28 -12.12
CA ASP A 219 18.90 -0.35 -11.13
C ASP A 219 17.91 -1.45 -11.48
N TYR A 220 17.50 -2.23 -10.48
CA TYR A 220 16.63 -3.37 -10.68
C TYR A 220 15.33 -2.96 -11.38
N ASN A 221 14.73 -1.85 -10.94
CA ASN A 221 13.43 -1.44 -11.45
C ASN A 221 13.53 -0.73 -12.82
N ALA A 222 14.72 -0.28 -13.22
CA ALA A 222 14.97 0.15 -14.61
C ALA A 222 14.86 -1.04 -15.58
N GLY A 223 15.23 -2.24 -15.12
CA GLY A 223 14.97 -3.50 -15.84
C GLY A 223 13.49 -3.71 -16.12
N ASN A 224 12.66 -3.62 -15.07
CA ASN A 224 11.20 -3.76 -15.20
C ASN A 224 10.60 -2.71 -16.14
N TYR A 225 11.04 -1.46 -16.06
CA TYR A 225 10.62 -0.40 -16.98
C TYR A 225 10.84 -0.81 -18.45
N ARG A 226 12.04 -1.31 -18.78
CA ARG A 226 12.40 -1.74 -20.14
C ARG A 226 11.59 -2.94 -20.60
N ASP A 227 11.34 -3.89 -19.71
CA ASP A 227 10.53 -5.08 -20.03
C ASP A 227 9.07 -4.70 -20.31
N ILE A 228 8.50 -3.77 -19.53
CA ILE A 228 7.15 -3.26 -19.76
C ILE A 228 7.08 -2.43 -21.05
N ARG A 229 8.08 -1.59 -21.32
CA ARG A 229 8.20 -0.90 -22.61
C ARG A 229 8.20 -1.88 -23.78
N LYS A 230 9.00 -2.95 -23.71
CA LYS A 230 9.04 -4.01 -24.74
C LYS A 230 7.70 -4.72 -24.86
N TYR A 231 7.04 -5.02 -23.75
CA TYR A 231 5.70 -5.61 -23.73
C TYR A 231 4.69 -4.70 -24.45
N LEU A 232 4.63 -3.40 -24.13
CA LEU A 232 3.71 -2.45 -24.78
C LEU A 232 3.93 -2.37 -26.29
N LEU A 233 5.19 -2.27 -26.74
CA LEU A 233 5.51 -2.30 -28.17
C LEU A 233 5.08 -3.62 -28.83
N GLY A 234 5.31 -4.75 -28.15
CA GLY A 234 4.86 -6.07 -28.61
C GLY A 234 3.33 -6.24 -28.64
N GLN A 235 2.59 -5.41 -27.89
CA GLN A 235 1.13 -5.33 -27.91
C GLN A 235 0.60 -4.36 -28.99
N GLY A 236 1.47 -3.84 -29.87
CA GLY A 236 1.10 -2.98 -30.99
C GLY A 236 0.91 -1.51 -30.63
N PHE A 237 1.42 -1.05 -29.48
CA PHE A 237 1.40 0.36 -29.13
C PHE A 237 2.49 1.14 -29.87
N ALA A 238 2.19 2.39 -30.21
CA ALA A 238 3.17 3.37 -30.67
C ALA A 238 3.59 4.28 -29.51
N GLY A 239 4.90 4.38 -29.26
CA GLY A 239 5.48 5.15 -28.15
C GLY A 239 6.04 6.51 -28.57
N ARG A 240 5.96 7.49 -27.66
CA ARG A 240 6.68 8.77 -27.74
C ARG A 240 7.21 9.17 -26.37
N THR A 241 8.28 9.95 -26.32
CA THR A 241 8.70 10.62 -25.09
C THR A 241 7.79 11.82 -24.79
N VAL A 242 7.44 12.03 -23.53
CA VAL A 242 6.64 13.18 -23.07
C VAL A 242 7.55 14.25 -22.44
N PRO A 243 7.72 15.42 -23.07
CA PRO A 243 8.57 16.49 -22.55
C PRO A 243 8.13 17.00 -21.17
N ALA A 244 9.07 17.48 -20.35
CA ALA A 244 8.78 18.00 -19.02
C ALA A 244 7.75 19.15 -19.02
N ALA A 245 7.86 20.08 -19.96
CA ALA A 245 6.93 21.21 -20.09
C ALA A 245 5.48 20.76 -20.38
N GLU A 246 5.29 19.68 -21.16
CA GLU A 246 3.97 19.09 -21.36
C GLU A 246 3.43 18.51 -20.05
N ARG A 247 4.27 17.82 -19.27
CA ARG A 247 3.88 17.23 -17.99
C ARG A 247 3.57 18.26 -16.92
N GLU A 248 4.34 19.35 -16.85
CA GLU A 248 4.06 20.49 -15.97
C GLU A 248 2.68 21.09 -16.28
N ARG A 249 2.42 21.38 -17.56
CA ARG A 249 1.13 21.90 -17.99
C ARG A 249 -0.01 20.94 -17.67
N ASP A 250 0.16 19.65 -17.92
CA ASP A 250 -0.86 18.64 -17.66
C ASP A 250 -1.12 18.44 -16.16
N CYS A 251 -0.08 18.59 -15.33
CA CYS A 251 -0.14 18.46 -13.88
C CYS A 251 -0.75 19.69 -13.20
N GLY A 252 -0.52 20.89 -13.74
CA GLY A 252 -0.92 22.14 -13.12
C GLY A 252 -0.22 22.39 -11.78
N ASN A 253 0.98 21.85 -11.60
CA ASN A 253 1.83 22.07 -10.44
C ASN A 253 2.38 23.50 -10.41
N THR A 254 2.65 24.00 -9.21
CA THR A 254 3.30 25.31 -9.01
C THR A 254 4.81 25.22 -8.82
N LYS A 255 5.35 24.00 -8.74
CA LYS A 255 6.78 23.72 -8.61
C LYS A 255 7.34 23.14 -9.89
N SER A 256 8.46 23.66 -10.39
CA SER A 256 9.06 23.15 -11.63
C SER A 256 9.59 21.72 -11.49
N LEU A 257 9.52 20.98 -12.59
CA LEU A 257 10.12 19.66 -12.80
C LEU A 257 11.57 19.74 -13.27
N ALA A 258 12.18 20.93 -13.42
CA ALA A 258 13.50 21.08 -14.02
C ALA A 258 14.62 20.32 -13.28
N ALA A 259 14.54 20.23 -11.95
CA ALA A 259 15.55 19.57 -11.12
C ALA A 259 15.44 18.04 -11.14
N SER A 260 14.21 17.52 -11.10
CA SER A 260 13.91 16.08 -11.11
C SER A 260 12.76 15.82 -12.07
N PRO A 261 13.01 15.84 -13.39
CA PRO A 261 11.95 15.73 -14.37
C PRO A 261 11.37 14.32 -14.43
N GLY A 262 12.10 13.30 -14.01
CA GLY A 262 11.80 11.92 -14.34
C GLY A 262 11.77 11.67 -15.86
N HIS A 263 11.63 10.41 -16.23
CA HIS A 263 11.49 9.98 -17.61
C HIS A 263 10.09 9.44 -17.86
N VAL A 264 9.41 9.95 -18.90
CA VAL A 264 8.04 9.55 -19.23
C VAL A 264 7.93 9.25 -20.71
N GLU A 265 7.42 8.07 -21.02
CA GLU A 265 6.96 7.69 -22.36
C GLU A 265 5.43 7.55 -22.35
N GLU A 266 4.79 7.90 -23.46
CA GLU A 266 3.36 7.68 -23.70
C GLU A 266 3.20 6.70 -24.86
N PHE A 267 2.47 5.63 -24.61
CA PHE A 267 2.16 4.59 -25.57
C PHE A 267 0.69 4.68 -25.94
N THR A 268 0.38 4.72 -27.23
CA THR A 268 -0.99 4.79 -27.73
C THR A 268 -1.32 3.61 -28.63
N ARG A 269 -2.54 3.09 -28.49
CA ARG A 269 -3.09 2.05 -29.36
C ARG A 269 -4.58 2.29 -29.54
N LYS A 270 -5.09 2.08 -30.75
CA LYS A 270 -6.52 2.21 -31.05
C LYS A 270 -7.13 0.84 -31.31
N ASP A 271 -8.15 0.50 -30.53
CA ASP A 271 -8.88 -0.76 -30.60
C ASP A 271 -10.33 -0.48 -31.01
N GLY A 272 -10.56 -0.36 -32.33
CA GLY A 272 -11.86 0.04 -32.88
C GLY A 272 -12.29 1.42 -32.39
N GLY A 273 -13.35 1.46 -31.58
CA GLY A 273 -13.89 2.70 -30.99
C GLY A 273 -13.19 3.19 -29.73
N ARG A 274 -12.24 2.42 -29.16
CA ARG A 274 -11.53 2.76 -27.92
C ARG A 274 -10.10 3.19 -28.21
N THR A 275 -9.60 4.12 -27.42
CA THR A 275 -8.19 4.54 -27.43
C THR A 275 -7.56 4.13 -26.11
N LEU A 276 -6.49 3.34 -26.16
CA LEU A 276 -5.65 3.03 -25.01
C LEU A 276 -4.49 4.01 -24.98
N VAL A 277 -4.29 4.66 -23.82
CA VAL A 277 -3.13 5.51 -23.55
C VAL A 277 -2.43 4.99 -22.30
N VAL A 278 -1.15 4.65 -22.42
CA VAL A 278 -0.33 4.20 -21.29
C VAL A 278 0.82 5.19 -21.08
N ARG A 279 0.81 5.91 -19.95
CA ARG A 279 1.97 6.68 -19.50
C ARG A 279 2.86 5.81 -18.63
N LEU A 280 4.12 5.68 -19.04
CA LEU A 280 5.13 4.88 -18.40
C LEU A 280 6.20 5.80 -17.80
N PHE A 281 6.21 5.92 -16.48
CA PHE A 281 7.11 6.78 -15.72
C PHE A 281 8.28 5.98 -15.12
N TRP A 282 9.47 6.56 -15.18
CA TRP A 282 10.68 6.17 -14.45
C TRP A 282 11.23 7.37 -13.68
N GLY A 283 11.63 7.17 -12.43
CA GLY A 283 12.35 8.19 -11.69
C GLY A 283 12.38 7.95 -10.18
N VAL A 284 12.66 9.01 -9.42
CA VAL A 284 12.57 8.98 -7.96
C VAL A 284 11.10 9.00 -7.53
N THR A 285 10.71 8.04 -6.69
CA THR A 285 9.37 7.98 -6.08
C THR A 285 9.41 8.04 -4.55
N ASN A 286 10.61 8.19 -3.99
CA ASN A 286 10.83 8.17 -2.56
C ASN A 286 10.37 9.48 -1.91
N ILE A 287 9.73 9.35 -0.76
CA ILE A 287 9.13 10.49 -0.08
C ILE A 287 10.15 11.09 0.90
N GLY A 288 10.36 12.41 0.77
CA GLY A 288 11.47 13.13 1.38
C GLY A 288 12.58 13.52 0.39
N GLU A 289 12.54 12.96 -0.82
CA GLU A 289 13.35 13.35 -1.97
C GLU A 289 12.54 14.20 -2.97
N ASP A 290 13.20 14.72 -4.01
CA ASP A 290 12.55 15.48 -5.09
C ASP A 290 11.73 14.57 -6.03
N SER A 291 10.54 14.19 -5.56
CA SER A 291 9.58 13.30 -6.23
C SER A 291 8.43 14.03 -6.94
N ILE A 292 8.60 15.31 -7.29
CA ILE A 292 7.52 16.16 -7.86
C ILE A 292 6.97 15.54 -9.16
N ALA A 293 7.84 15.02 -10.03
CA ALA A 293 7.40 14.37 -11.27
C ALA A 293 6.51 13.14 -11.02
N PHE A 294 6.85 12.33 -10.01
CA PHE A 294 6.03 11.19 -9.60
C PHE A 294 4.66 11.64 -9.07
N PHE A 295 4.62 12.67 -8.23
CA PHE A 295 3.36 13.19 -7.70
C PHE A 295 2.44 13.75 -8.80
N CYS A 296 3.01 14.32 -9.86
CA CYS A 296 2.25 14.70 -11.05
C CYS A 296 1.63 13.50 -11.77
N MET A 297 2.33 12.36 -11.83
CA MET A 297 1.77 11.11 -12.38
C MET A 297 0.67 10.55 -11.48
N ALA A 298 0.84 10.60 -10.15
CA ALA A 298 -0.21 10.21 -9.21
C ALA A 298 -1.46 11.10 -9.35
N LYS A 299 -1.28 12.43 -9.54
CA LYS A 299 -2.38 13.36 -9.80
C LYS A 299 -3.12 13.03 -11.09
N GLU A 300 -2.40 12.81 -12.18
CA GLU A 300 -3.00 12.41 -13.45
C GLU A 300 -3.80 11.11 -13.30
N ALA A 301 -3.23 10.11 -12.63
CA ALA A 301 -3.89 8.85 -12.42
C ALA A 301 -5.18 9.00 -11.58
N ALA A 302 -5.13 9.78 -10.50
CA ALA A 302 -6.27 10.05 -9.64
C ALA A 302 -7.41 10.77 -10.37
N GLU A 303 -7.09 11.80 -11.14
CA GLU A 303 -8.07 12.71 -11.75
C GLU A 303 -8.60 12.23 -13.10
N ARG A 304 -7.78 11.50 -13.87
CA ARG A 304 -8.07 11.15 -15.27
C ARG A 304 -7.72 9.72 -15.65
N GLY A 305 -6.94 9.01 -14.83
CA GLY A 305 -6.54 7.63 -15.09
C GLY A 305 -7.69 6.66 -14.89
N SER A 306 -7.77 5.66 -15.76
CA SER A 306 -8.57 4.44 -15.57
C SER A 306 -7.83 3.43 -14.71
N VAL A 307 -6.50 3.38 -14.81
CA VAL A 307 -5.65 2.46 -14.05
C VAL A 307 -4.42 3.20 -13.54
N PHE A 308 -4.11 3.02 -12.26
CA PHE A 308 -2.83 3.40 -11.66
C PHE A 308 -2.10 2.15 -11.19
N LEU A 309 -0.85 1.99 -11.62
CA LEU A 309 0.03 0.96 -11.07
C LEU A 309 1.28 1.60 -10.49
N TYR A 310 1.48 1.36 -9.21
CA TYR A 310 2.64 1.82 -8.47
C TYR A 310 3.61 0.67 -8.22
N ALA A 311 4.86 0.88 -8.65
CA ALA A 311 5.99 -0.03 -8.48
C ALA A 311 7.21 0.76 -8.00
N GLY A 312 7.44 0.86 -6.70
CA GLY A 312 8.60 1.60 -6.18
C GLY A 312 8.70 1.63 -4.66
N HIS A 313 9.67 2.39 -4.18
CA HIS A 313 9.81 2.74 -2.77
C HIS A 313 9.08 4.05 -2.47
N SER A 314 7.93 4.00 -1.81
CA SER A 314 7.20 5.21 -1.38
C SER A 314 7.51 5.58 0.07
N ARG A 315 8.33 4.77 0.75
CA ARG A 315 8.28 4.57 2.21
C ARG A 315 6.87 4.17 2.66
N VAL A 316 6.83 3.52 3.82
CA VAL A 316 5.62 2.91 4.39
C VAL A 316 4.51 3.95 4.57
N GLY A 317 3.40 3.78 3.85
CA GLY A 317 2.15 4.53 4.05
C GLY A 317 2.07 5.96 3.49
N LEU A 318 3.01 6.38 2.64
CA LEU A 318 3.11 7.79 2.24
C LEU A 318 2.58 8.13 0.82
N LEU A 319 1.94 7.20 0.09
CA LEU A 319 1.14 7.53 -1.11
C LEU A 319 -0.19 8.22 -0.74
N ASP A 320 -0.11 9.23 0.12
CA ASP A 320 -1.24 10.02 0.57
C ASP A 320 -1.51 11.15 -0.42
N LEU A 321 -2.74 11.23 -0.93
CA LEU A 321 -3.12 12.20 -1.96
C LEU A 321 -3.01 13.65 -1.47
N THR A 322 -3.27 13.90 -0.18
CA THR A 322 -3.18 15.23 0.42
C THR A 322 -1.73 15.69 0.46
N TYR A 323 -0.85 14.88 1.03
CA TYR A 323 0.58 15.13 1.09
C TYR A 323 1.17 15.37 -0.30
N MET A 324 0.89 14.48 -1.27
CA MET A 324 1.40 14.63 -2.63
C MET A 324 0.89 15.94 -3.26
N GLY A 325 -0.37 16.30 -3.04
CA GLY A 325 -0.95 17.55 -3.52
C GLY A 325 -0.29 18.80 -2.93
N GLU A 326 -0.02 18.80 -1.62
CA GLU A 326 0.76 19.86 -0.96
C GLU A 326 2.17 19.96 -1.53
N GLN A 327 2.81 18.82 -1.82
CA GLN A 327 4.16 18.80 -2.38
C GLN A 327 4.24 19.38 -3.79
N ILE A 328 3.21 19.26 -4.61
CA ILE A 328 3.17 19.86 -5.96
C ILE A 328 2.46 21.23 -5.99
N GLY A 329 1.92 21.67 -4.85
CA GLY A 329 1.15 22.90 -4.72
C GLY A 329 -0.17 22.90 -5.50
N ALA A 330 -0.75 21.72 -5.72
CA ALA A 330 -2.03 21.54 -6.39
C ALA A 330 -2.78 20.36 -5.76
N PRO A 331 -4.05 20.51 -5.36
CA PRO A 331 -4.81 19.41 -4.76
C PRO A 331 -4.96 18.25 -5.75
N ILE A 332 -4.92 17.02 -5.23
CA ILE A 332 -5.20 15.81 -6.01
C ILE A 332 -6.60 15.32 -5.66
N ARG A 333 -7.48 15.23 -6.66
CA ARG A 333 -8.89 14.84 -6.45
C ARG A 333 -9.22 13.60 -7.25
N MET A 334 -9.59 12.50 -6.58
CA MET A 334 -10.00 11.32 -7.31
C MET A 334 -11.28 11.58 -8.11
N ASN A 335 -11.30 11.10 -9.35
CA ASN A 335 -12.49 11.15 -10.19
C ASN A 335 -13.56 10.23 -9.60
N LYS A 336 -14.64 10.79 -9.06
CA LYS A 336 -15.67 10.00 -8.37
C LYS A 336 -16.64 9.29 -9.31
N GLU A 337 -16.70 9.66 -10.58
CA GLU A 337 -17.70 9.17 -11.53
C GLU A 337 -17.17 8.01 -12.39
N GLN A 338 -15.87 8.02 -12.67
CA GLN A 338 -15.19 7.00 -13.47
C GLN A 338 -14.79 5.79 -12.61
N TYR A 339 -14.95 4.57 -13.15
CA TYR A 339 -14.41 3.38 -12.52
C TYR A 339 -12.88 3.33 -12.71
N GLN A 340 -12.15 3.11 -11.62
CA GLN A 340 -10.68 3.14 -11.62
C GLN A 340 -10.10 1.90 -10.92
N ILE A 341 -8.99 1.40 -11.44
CA ILE A 341 -8.22 0.32 -10.80
C ILE A 341 -6.94 0.91 -10.24
N TYR A 342 -6.70 0.72 -8.95
CA TYR A 342 -5.47 1.11 -8.28
C TYR A 342 -4.69 -0.13 -7.87
N ALA A 343 -3.46 -0.27 -8.32
CA ALA A 343 -2.62 -1.41 -8.04
C ALA A 343 -1.35 -0.93 -7.34
N PHE A 344 -1.23 -1.23 -6.05
CA PHE A 344 -0.09 -0.86 -5.23
C PHE A 344 0.74 -2.09 -4.94
N PHE A 345 1.92 -2.18 -5.57
CA PHE A 345 2.85 -3.26 -5.34
C PHE A 345 4.16 -2.71 -4.78
N GLY A 346 4.37 -2.93 -3.49
CA GLY A 346 5.52 -2.36 -2.77
C GLY A 346 5.66 -2.93 -1.37
N CYS A 347 5.88 -2.07 -0.37
CA CYS A 347 5.68 -2.44 1.04
C CYS A 347 4.23 -2.95 1.28
N SER A 348 3.87 -3.39 2.49
CA SER A 348 2.54 -3.90 2.90
C SER A 348 1.42 -2.89 2.59
N SER A 349 1.05 -2.78 1.31
CA SER A 349 0.21 -1.72 0.75
C SER A 349 -1.22 -1.86 1.22
N TYR A 350 -1.62 -3.09 1.56
CA TYR A 350 -2.91 -3.41 2.15
C TYR A 350 -3.16 -2.60 3.43
N SER A 351 -2.14 -2.48 4.28
CA SER A 351 -2.24 -1.75 5.54
C SER A 351 -2.55 -0.27 5.35
N TYR A 352 -2.04 0.35 4.27
CA TYR A 352 -2.00 1.81 4.16
C TYR A 352 -2.93 2.43 3.12
N TYR A 353 -3.05 1.84 1.93
CA TYR A 353 -3.66 2.54 0.79
C TYR A 353 -5.10 2.15 0.55
N ASN A 354 -5.53 1.03 1.12
CA ASN A 354 -6.87 0.51 0.93
C ASN A 354 -7.95 1.51 1.40
N LEU A 355 -7.91 1.91 2.68
CA LEU A 355 -8.93 2.80 3.26
C LEU A 355 -8.86 4.22 2.71
N SER A 356 -7.66 4.78 2.54
CA SER A 356 -7.49 6.18 2.15
C SER A 356 -7.97 6.45 0.73
N TYR A 357 -7.71 5.54 -0.21
CA TYR A 357 -8.16 5.68 -1.59
C TYR A 357 -9.67 5.44 -1.75
N PHE A 358 -10.25 4.50 -1.00
CA PHE A 358 -11.71 4.35 -0.95
C PHE A 358 -12.38 5.60 -0.36
N ALA A 359 -11.87 6.13 0.75
CA ALA A 359 -12.38 7.37 1.34
C ALA A 359 -12.30 8.57 0.37
N ALA A 360 -11.24 8.67 -0.43
CA ALA A 360 -11.10 9.71 -1.44
C ALA A 360 -12.07 9.54 -2.64
N LYS A 361 -12.56 8.32 -2.90
CA LYS A 361 -13.61 8.02 -3.90
C LYS A 361 -15.03 8.19 -3.36
N ALA A 362 -15.20 8.25 -2.04
CA ALA A 362 -16.50 8.35 -1.40
C ALA A 362 -17.34 9.53 -1.91
N SER A 363 -18.63 9.30 -2.07
CA SER A 363 -19.64 10.29 -2.49
C SER A 363 -20.93 10.07 -1.71
N PRO A 364 -21.90 11.01 -1.72
CA PRO A 364 -23.18 10.79 -1.05
C PRO A 364 -23.93 9.52 -1.52
N ALA A 365 -23.75 9.10 -2.78
CA ALA A 365 -24.38 7.91 -3.35
C ALA A 365 -23.53 6.64 -3.22
N ASP A 366 -22.29 6.77 -2.77
CA ASP A 366 -21.33 5.68 -2.51
C ASP A 366 -20.44 6.11 -1.34
N PRO A 367 -20.96 6.10 -0.09
CA PRO A 367 -20.25 6.65 1.08
C PRO A 367 -18.95 5.92 1.40
N GLU A 368 -18.81 4.70 0.90
CA GLU A 368 -17.63 3.85 1.10
C GLU A 368 -16.64 3.95 -0.07
N GLY A 369 -17.03 4.59 -1.18
CA GLY A 369 -16.19 4.82 -2.36
C GLY A 369 -15.85 3.59 -3.18
N MET A 370 -16.55 2.48 -2.96
CA MET A 370 -16.23 1.16 -3.54
C MET A 370 -16.85 0.91 -4.91
N ARG A 371 -17.94 1.60 -5.26
CA ARG A 371 -18.66 1.34 -6.52
C ARG A 371 -17.81 1.65 -7.75
N ASN A 372 -16.87 2.58 -7.60
CA ASN A 372 -16.09 3.16 -8.70
C ASN A 372 -14.59 2.93 -8.53
N ALA A 373 -14.18 2.03 -7.65
CA ALA A 373 -12.78 1.68 -7.44
C ALA A 373 -12.62 0.20 -7.15
N SER A 374 -11.60 -0.41 -7.77
CA SER A 374 -11.05 -1.66 -7.26
C SER A 374 -9.59 -1.45 -6.92
N ILE A 375 -9.16 -1.91 -5.76
CA ILE A 375 -7.81 -1.66 -5.23
C ILE A 375 -7.10 -3.00 -5.04
N ILE A 376 -6.03 -3.22 -5.78
CA ILE A 376 -5.13 -4.36 -5.67
C ILE A 376 -3.99 -3.98 -4.74
N THR A 377 -3.81 -4.76 -3.67
CA THR A 377 -2.75 -4.56 -2.68
C THR A 377 -2.09 -5.88 -2.30
N ASN A 378 -0.88 -5.80 -1.76
CA ASN A 378 -0.14 -6.90 -1.17
C ASN A 378 -0.10 -6.74 0.36
N GLY A 379 -0.31 -7.83 1.09
CA GLY A 379 -0.25 -7.83 2.56
C GLY A 379 1.15 -7.90 3.13
N ILE A 380 2.15 -8.32 2.36
CA ILE A 380 3.55 -8.35 2.78
C ILE A 380 4.43 -7.72 1.73
N THR A 381 5.64 -7.32 2.10
CA THR A 381 6.61 -6.71 1.17
C THR A 381 6.74 -7.51 -0.13
N GLY A 382 6.44 -6.85 -1.26
CA GLY A 382 6.63 -7.40 -2.60
C GLY A 382 8.10 -7.40 -3.02
N SER A 383 8.39 -7.96 -4.19
CA SER A 383 9.73 -8.00 -4.77
C SER A 383 9.76 -7.28 -6.11
N PHE A 384 10.82 -6.52 -6.36
CA PHE A 384 11.02 -5.92 -7.68
C PHE A 384 11.09 -6.97 -8.80
N GLY A 385 11.54 -8.20 -8.49
CA GLY A 385 11.59 -9.30 -9.47
C GLY A 385 10.25 -9.78 -9.98
N SER A 386 9.17 -9.42 -9.30
CA SER A 386 7.82 -9.84 -9.61
C SER A 386 7.03 -8.75 -10.34
N MET A 387 7.63 -7.56 -10.53
CA MET A 387 6.91 -6.39 -11.01
C MET A 387 6.43 -6.54 -12.45
N THR A 388 7.30 -7.00 -13.35
CA THR A 388 6.92 -7.24 -14.74
C THR A 388 5.77 -8.24 -14.85
N ASP A 389 5.82 -9.32 -14.07
CA ASP A 389 4.76 -10.33 -14.01
C ASP A 389 3.43 -9.73 -13.53
N PHE A 390 3.46 -9.02 -12.40
CA PHE A 390 2.30 -8.35 -11.82
C PHE A 390 1.67 -7.34 -12.79
N THR A 391 2.49 -6.44 -13.36
CA THR A 391 2.02 -5.41 -14.29
C THR A 391 1.43 -6.01 -15.57
N THR A 392 2.12 -6.96 -16.21
CA THR A 392 1.61 -7.55 -17.46
C THR A 392 0.31 -8.33 -17.23
N LYS A 393 0.21 -9.09 -16.14
CA LYS A 393 -1.01 -9.84 -15.78
C LYS A 393 -2.18 -8.94 -15.38
N THR A 394 -1.91 -7.76 -14.83
CA THR A 394 -2.95 -6.74 -14.56
C THR A 394 -3.46 -6.10 -15.86
N LEU A 395 -2.55 -5.76 -16.78
CA LEU A 395 -2.90 -4.99 -17.98
C LEU A 395 -3.47 -5.84 -19.11
N LYS A 396 -2.98 -7.07 -19.29
CA LYS A 396 -3.41 -7.95 -20.38
C LYS A 396 -4.93 -8.10 -20.47
N PRO A 397 -5.68 -8.39 -19.39
CA PRO A 397 -7.15 -8.45 -19.45
C PRO A 397 -7.82 -7.19 -19.98
N ILE A 398 -7.30 -6.01 -19.65
CA ILE A 398 -7.83 -4.72 -20.11
C ILE A 398 -7.59 -4.55 -21.61
N PHE A 399 -6.38 -4.91 -22.06
CA PHE A 399 -6.02 -4.86 -23.47
C PHE A 399 -6.82 -5.86 -24.31
N GLU A 400 -7.09 -7.05 -23.78
CA GLU A 400 -7.89 -8.09 -24.44
C GLU A 400 -9.38 -7.72 -24.48
N TRP A 401 -9.92 -7.13 -23.42
CA TRP A 401 -11.28 -6.59 -23.44
C TRP A 401 -11.42 -5.45 -24.44
N SER A 402 -10.47 -4.51 -24.45
CA SER A 402 -10.49 -3.37 -25.38
C SER A 402 -10.49 -3.83 -26.84
N ALA A 403 -9.62 -4.78 -27.18
CA ALA A 403 -9.45 -5.28 -28.55
C ALA A 403 -10.53 -6.27 -29.01
N ARG A 404 -11.02 -7.14 -28.13
CA ARG A 404 -11.86 -8.30 -28.51
C ARG A 404 -13.13 -8.47 -27.66
N GLY A 405 -13.36 -7.62 -26.67
CA GLY A 405 -14.47 -7.76 -25.72
C GLY A 405 -14.31 -8.91 -24.73
N THR A 406 -13.17 -9.59 -24.70
CA THR A 406 -12.91 -10.71 -23.78
C THR A 406 -12.82 -10.20 -22.34
N ARG A 407 -13.73 -10.64 -21.47
CA ARG A 407 -13.73 -10.30 -20.04
C ARG A 407 -12.99 -11.37 -19.25
N THR A 408 -12.13 -10.94 -18.33
CA THR A 408 -11.44 -11.81 -17.36
C THR A 408 -11.94 -11.46 -15.96
N SER A 409 -12.25 -12.46 -15.15
CA SER A 409 -12.70 -12.22 -13.77
C SER A 409 -11.54 -11.81 -12.87
N TRP A 410 -11.83 -11.13 -11.76
CA TRP A 410 -10.82 -10.83 -10.74
C TRP A 410 -10.15 -12.09 -10.21
N GLN A 411 -10.90 -13.18 -10.10
CA GLN A 411 -10.37 -14.48 -9.70
C GLN A 411 -9.32 -14.99 -10.70
N GLN A 412 -9.59 -14.91 -12.00
CA GLN A 412 -8.62 -15.28 -13.03
C GLN A 412 -7.37 -14.39 -12.99
N ILE A 413 -7.54 -13.07 -12.79
CA ILE A 413 -6.41 -12.13 -12.70
C ILE A 413 -5.55 -12.45 -11.47
N MET A 414 -6.13 -12.48 -10.27
CA MET A 414 -5.39 -12.76 -9.03
C MET A 414 -4.77 -14.16 -9.04
N ASN A 415 -5.46 -15.16 -9.59
CA ASN A 415 -4.93 -16.53 -9.68
C ASN A 415 -3.76 -16.66 -10.65
N SER A 416 -3.65 -15.74 -11.61
CA SER A 416 -2.56 -15.73 -12.57
C SER A 416 -1.24 -15.27 -11.95
N TYR A 417 -1.24 -14.47 -10.88
CA TYR A 417 -0.01 -14.00 -10.25
C TYR A 417 0.85 -15.17 -9.75
N SER A 418 2.15 -15.08 -10.04
CA SER A 418 3.12 -16.12 -9.73
C SER A 418 3.43 -16.18 -8.24
N GLU A 419 3.55 -15.01 -7.62
CA GLU A 419 4.03 -14.85 -6.25
C GLU A 419 2.91 -14.79 -5.21
N ARG A 420 3.29 -15.14 -3.98
CA ARG A 420 2.39 -15.22 -2.82
C ARG A 420 2.70 -14.14 -1.80
N PHE A 421 2.33 -12.91 -2.13
CA PHE A 421 2.49 -11.74 -1.26
C PHE A 421 1.20 -11.36 -0.52
N LEU A 422 0.30 -12.33 -0.30
CA LEU A 422 -1.08 -12.07 0.18
C LEU A 422 -1.75 -11.00 -0.69
N THR A 423 -1.60 -11.14 -2.01
CA THR A 423 -2.08 -10.15 -2.97
C THR A 423 -3.57 -10.35 -3.20
N GLY A 424 -4.36 -9.31 -2.94
CA GLY A 424 -5.80 -9.35 -3.14
C GLY A 424 -6.34 -8.06 -3.71
N VAL A 425 -7.59 -8.12 -4.18
CA VAL A 425 -8.36 -6.99 -4.67
C VAL A 425 -9.50 -6.72 -3.71
N ASN A 426 -9.69 -5.45 -3.34
CA ASN A 426 -10.87 -4.96 -2.64
C ASN A 426 -11.75 -4.13 -3.57
N GLY A 427 -13.05 -4.03 -3.25
CA GLY A 427 -14.01 -3.25 -4.04
C GLY A 427 -14.34 -3.91 -5.38
N ASP A 428 -14.36 -5.24 -5.40
CA ASP A 428 -14.62 -6.05 -6.59
C ASP A 428 -16.11 -6.39 -6.74
N GLN A 429 -17.00 -5.41 -6.56
CA GLN A 429 -18.46 -5.62 -6.63
C GLN A 429 -19.05 -5.41 -8.03
#